data_AF-L7JZ81-F1
#
_entry.id   AF-L7JZ81-F1
#
_cell.length_a   1.000
_cell.length_b   1.000
_cell.length_c   1.000
_cell.angle_alpha   90.00
_cell.angle_beta   90.00
_cell.angle_gamma   90.00
#
_symmetry.space_group_name_H-M   'P 1'
#
loop_
_entity.id
_entity.type
_entity.pdbx_description
1 polymer ?
#
loop_
_entity_poly.entity_id
_entity_poly.type
_entity_poly.pdbx_seq_one_letter_code
_entity_poly.pdbx_strand_id
1 'polypeptide(L)'
;VSHVQFKIDVDRKVAKQIEIDVDRIPSQHLVYNNISLKFIYVNILKIVAKRRPAIGYVQGMADLLIPLIEVYKNEFFVESTVYATFSKLLDTFQDYFIDGQQGITKAIKKLRRVLQMVDPILYAHITNLGLELHMFAFRWFNCLFVREFKIEYYLLFLDSMLATSNYELFVIYFAVSLVVNLRKEILSKDFNEVLLFLQSLNELDWEYDELKILFASVYVNVNVFEEKFYYEF
;
A
#
# COMPACT_ATOMS: atom_id res chain seq x y z
N VAL A 1 12.69 26.33 8.49
CA VAL A 1 11.49 25.93 9.26
C VAL A 1 11.91 25.73 10.70
N SER A 2 11.38 26.50 11.65
CA SER A 2 11.67 26.32 13.07
C SER A 2 11.15 24.96 13.54
N HIS A 3 11.99 24.17 14.21
CA HIS A 3 11.60 22.88 14.80
C HIS A 3 10.67 23.11 16.00
N VAL A 4 9.38 23.29 15.75
CA VAL A 4 8.37 23.31 16.82
C VAL A 4 8.02 21.87 17.19
N GLN A 5 8.55 21.39 18.32
CA GLN A 5 8.12 20.13 18.90
C GLN A 5 6.83 20.34 19.70
N PHE A 6 5.68 20.04 19.09
CA PHE A 6 4.43 19.92 19.83
C PHE A 6 4.49 18.65 20.69
N LYS A 7 4.29 18.78 22.01
CA LYS A 7 4.15 17.61 22.90
C LYS A 7 2.79 16.96 22.68
N ILE A 8 2.70 16.05 21.71
CA ILE A 8 1.52 15.23 21.48
C ILE A 8 1.57 14.06 22.47
N ASP A 9 0.64 14.05 23.42
CA ASP A 9 0.56 13.02 24.45
C ASP A 9 -0.06 11.73 23.89
N VAL A 10 0.81 10.78 23.54
CA VAL A 10 0.48 9.42 23.06
C VAL A 10 1.11 8.40 24.00
N ASP A 11 0.51 7.21 24.12
CA ASP A 11 1.10 6.10 24.87
C ASP A 11 2.58 5.89 24.50
N ARG A 12 3.43 5.67 25.52
CA ARG A 12 4.89 5.60 25.34
C ARG A 12 5.31 4.44 24.44
N LYS A 13 4.59 3.31 24.46
CA LYS A 13 4.90 2.16 23.60
C LYS A 13 4.57 2.50 22.15
N VAL A 14 3.43 3.13 21.91
CA VAL A 14 3.04 3.61 20.57
C VAL A 14 4.03 4.64 20.04
N ALA A 15 4.39 5.64 20.84
CA ALA A 15 5.37 6.65 20.46
C ALA A 15 6.73 6.02 20.10
N LYS A 16 7.20 5.04 20.89
CA LYS A 16 8.46 4.33 20.61
C LYS A 16 8.38 3.50 19.33
N GLN A 17 7.25 2.83 19.08
CA GLN A 17 7.05 2.06 17.86
C GLN A 17 7.08 2.95 16.61
N ILE A 18 6.43 4.12 16.66
CA ILE A 18 6.48 5.12 15.60
C ILE A 18 7.92 5.52 15.28
N GLU A 19 8.73 5.84 16.29
CA GLU A 19 10.14 6.23 16.06
C GLU A 19 10.93 5.10 15.39
N ILE A 20 10.76 3.84 15.86
CA ILE A 20 11.44 2.66 15.31
C ILE A 20 11.09 2.46 13.82
N ASP A 21 9.81 2.57 13.48
CA ASP A 21 9.38 2.35 12.10
C ASP A 21 9.75 3.50 11.17
N VAL A 22 9.75 4.75 11.67
CA VAL A 22 10.27 5.89 10.89
C VAL A 22 11.79 5.78 10.68
N ASP A 23 12.54 5.27 11.65
CA ASP A 23 14.00 5.04 11.51
C ASP A 23 14.36 3.95 10.50
N ARG A 24 13.41 3.09 10.11
CA ARG A 24 13.59 2.09 9.05
C ARG A 24 13.38 2.63 7.64
N ILE A 25 12.79 3.83 7.50
CA ILE A 25 12.57 4.44 6.19
C ILE A 25 13.94 4.79 5.57
N PRO A 26 14.19 4.47 4.29
CA PRO A 26 15.43 4.82 3.62
C PRO A 26 15.73 6.33 3.68
N SER A 27 17.00 6.68 3.92
CA SER A 27 17.41 8.06 4.19
C SER A 27 17.03 9.04 3.07
N GLN A 28 16.94 8.59 1.81
CA GLN A 28 16.52 9.46 0.70
C GLN A 28 15.09 9.98 0.84
N HIS A 29 14.22 9.30 1.60
CA HIS A 29 12.84 9.72 1.87
C HIS A 29 12.70 10.51 3.19
N LEU A 30 13.77 10.62 3.97
CA LEU A 30 13.82 11.32 5.26
C LEU A 30 14.56 12.67 5.19
N VAL A 31 15.13 13.03 4.04
CA VAL A 31 15.94 14.24 3.88
C VAL A 31 15.52 14.97 2.60
N TYR A 32 15.35 16.28 2.70
CA TYR A 32 15.12 17.15 1.55
C TYR A 32 15.93 18.45 1.71
N ASN A 33 16.75 18.80 0.72
CA ASN A 33 17.67 19.95 0.77
C ASN A 33 18.51 20.02 2.08
N ASN A 34 19.07 18.88 2.50
CA ASN A 34 19.84 18.72 3.76
C ASN A 34 19.03 18.97 5.05
N ILE A 35 17.71 19.06 4.97
CA ILE A 35 16.81 19.18 6.12
C ILE A 35 16.18 17.82 6.40
N SER A 36 16.22 17.38 7.65
CA SER A 36 15.53 16.16 8.07
C SER A 36 14.01 16.37 8.08
N LEU A 37 13.29 15.47 7.42
CA LEU A 37 11.83 15.39 7.39
C LEU A 37 11.27 14.44 8.45
N LYS A 38 12.13 13.75 9.23
CA LYS A 38 11.71 12.74 10.24
C LYS A 38 10.61 13.24 11.18
N PHE A 39 10.71 14.51 11.60
CA PHE A 39 9.75 15.11 12.51
C PHE A 39 8.33 15.16 11.92
N ILE A 40 8.18 15.33 10.60
CA ILE A 40 6.88 15.36 9.91
C ILE A 40 6.20 13.99 10.03
N TYR A 41 6.92 12.91 9.72
CA TYR A 41 6.40 11.55 9.87
C TYR A 41 5.94 11.29 11.30
N VAL A 42 6.82 11.56 12.27
CA VAL A 42 6.57 11.30 13.69
C VAL A 42 5.37 12.10 14.20
N ASN A 43 5.29 13.39 13.89
CA ASN A 43 4.19 14.24 14.33
C ASN A 43 2.86 13.75 13.76
N ILE A 44 2.78 13.52 12.45
CA ILE A 44 1.56 13.07 11.78
C ILE A 44 1.06 11.75 12.38
N LEU A 45 1.95 10.76 12.55
CA LEU A 45 1.57 9.46 13.11
C LEU A 45 1.13 9.58 14.57
N LYS A 46 1.77 10.44 15.38
CA LYS A 46 1.35 10.71 16.76
C LYS A 46 -0.03 11.39 16.81
N ILE A 47 -0.29 12.36 15.92
CA ILE A 47 -1.59 13.04 15.82
C ILE A 47 -2.67 12.03 15.44
N VAL A 48 -2.44 11.20 14.42
CA VAL A 48 -3.38 10.15 14.00
C VAL A 48 -3.67 9.19 15.15
N ALA A 49 -2.63 8.65 15.80
CA ALA A 49 -2.80 7.71 16.91
C ALA A 49 -3.61 8.31 18.07
N LYS A 50 -3.42 9.60 18.36
CA LYS A 50 -4.19 10.29 19.42
C LYS A 50 -5.63 10.61 19.01
N ARG A 51 -5.83 11.10 17.78
CA ARG A 51 -7.13 11.61 17.32
C ARG A 51 -8.07 10.52 16.81
N ARG A 52 -7.55 9.35 16.46
CA ARG A 52 -8.32 8.22 15.92
C ARG A 52 -8.08 6.95 16.75
N PRO A 53 -8.54 6.86 18.02
CA PRO A 53 -8.20 5.74 18.91
C PRO A 53 -8.60 4.35 18.41
N ALA A 54 -9.65 4.25 17.59
CA ALA A 54 -10.08 2.99 16.98
C ALA A 54 -9.10 2.46 15.93
N ILE A 55 -8.26 3.34 15.36
CA ILE A 55 -7.20 3.01 14.42
C ILE A 55 -5.85 2.96 15.14
N GLY A 56 -5.57 3.96 15.97
CA GLY A 56 -4.29 4.09 16.66
C GLY A 56 -3.12 4.26 15.69
N TYR A 57 -2.04 3.53 15.95
CA TYR A 57 -0.91 3.38 15.05
C TYR A 57 -0.79 1.91 14.66
N VAL A 58 -0.76 1.63 13.36
CA VAL A 58 -0.57 0.29 12.80
C VAL A 58 0.75 0.27 12.01
N GLN A 59 1.56 -0.75 12.22
CA GLN A 59 2.80 -0.94 11.46
C GLN A 59 2.49 -0.97 9.95
N GLY A 60 3.24 -0.20 9.16
CA GLY A 60 2.97 0.03 7.74
C GLY A 60 2.45 1.44 7.44
N MET A 61 1.82 2.12 8.41
CA MET A 61 1.37 3.51 8.24
C MET A 61 2.50 4.50 7.97
N ALA A 62 3.70 4.24 8.49
CA ALA A 62 4.86 5.10 8.23
C ALA A 62 5.24 5.10 6.74
N ASP A 63 5.12 3.96 6.06
CA ASP A 63 5.41 3.86 4.62
C ASP A 63 4.39 4.63 3.79
N LEU A 64 3.12 4.65 4.21
CA LEU A 64 2.06 5.38 3.51
C LEU A 64 2.30 6.90 3.48
N LEU A 65 3.14 7.43 4.38
CA LEU A 65 3.54 8.84 4.36
C LEU A 65 4.64 9.14 3.35
N ILE A 66 5.44 8.15 2.93
CA ILE A 66 6.54 8.33 1.97
C ILE A 66 6.06 9.01 0.68
N PRO A 67 5.05 8.48 -0.04
CA PRO A 67 4.61 9.11 -1.28
C PRO A 67 3.95 10.48 -1.07
N LEU A 68 3.21 10.65 0.04
CA LEU A 68 2.56 11.93 0.32
C LEU A 68 3.60 13.02 0.60
N ILE A 69 4.63 12.71 1.40
CA ILE A 69 5.72 13.63 1.68
C ILE A 69 6.54 13.87 0.41
N GLU A 70 6.79 12.85 -0.41
CA GLU A 70 7.51 13.03 -1.68
C GLU A 70 6.81 14.04 -2.61
N VAL A 71 5.47 13.96 -2.71
CA VAL A 71 4.66 14.91 -3.50
C VAL A 71 4.67 16.31 -2.90
N TYR A 72 4.55 16.45 -1.58
CA TYR A 72 4.35 17.75 -0.92
C TYR A 72 5.61 18.36 -0.28
N LYS A 73 6.80 17.73 -0.35
CA LYS A 73 8.02 18.21 0.36
C LYS A 73 8.47 19.62 -0.04
N ASN A 74 8.05 20.11 -1.20
CA ASN A 74 8.34 21.45 -1.68
C ASN A 74 7.31 22.50 -1.21
N GLU A 75 6.19 22.07 -0.62
CA GLU A 75 5.10 22.94 -0.20
C GLU A 75 5.41 23.64 1.13
N PHE A 76 4.96 24.89 1.25
CA PHE A 76 5.16 25.68 2.48
C PHE A 76 4.47 25.04 3.70
N PHE A 77 3.31 24.42 3.50
CA PHE A 77 2.48 23.81 4.53
C PHE A 77 2.53 22.26 4.51
N VAL A 78 3.70 21.69 4.16
CA VAL A 78 3.90 20.25 3.96
C VAL A 78 3.27 19.36 5.05
N GLU A 79 3.54 19.62 6.34
CA GLU A 79 3.04 18.76 7.43
C GLU A 79 1.51 18.73 7.51
N SER A 80 0.86 19.89 7.43
CA SER A 80 -0.60 19.97 7.45
C SER A 80 -1.25 19.42 6.20
N THR A 81 -0.65 19.64 5.02
CA THR A 81 -1.15 19.11 3.75
C THR A 81 -1.06 17.59 3.74
N VAL A 82 0.09 17.02 4.10
CA VAL A 82 0.28 15.57 4.23
C VAL A 82 -0.68 14.98 5.26
N TYR A 83 -0.86 15.62 6.42
CA TYR A 83 -1.81 15.16 7.43
C TYR A 83 -3.26 15.11 6.91
N ALA A 84 -3.70 16.14 6.18
CA ALA A 84 -5.05 16.20 5.62
C ALA A 84 -5.26 15.12 4.55
N THR A 85 -4.30 14.96 3.64
CA THR A 85 -4.35 13.92 2.59
C THR A 85 -4.30 12.52 3.20
N PHE A 86 -3.42 12.28 4.17
CA PHE A 86 -3.33 11.00 4.88
C PHE A 86 -4.61 10.69 5.66
N SER A 87 -5.21 11.70 6.30
CA SER A 87 -6.50 11.53 6.98
C SER A 87 -7.59 11.08 6.01
N LYS A 88 -7.65 11.64 4.80
CA LYS A 88 -8.61 11.22 3.78
C LYS A 88 -8.35 9.80 3.28
N LEU A 89 -7.08 9.41 3.12
CA LEU A 89 -6.70 8.04 2.78
C LEU A 89 -7.17 7.05 3.87
N LEU A 90 -6.96 7.38 5.14
CA LEU A 90 -7.41 6.57 6.28
C LEU A 90 -8.93 6.48 6.37
N ASP A 91 -9.68 7.53 5.97
CA ASP A 91 -11.14 7.47 5.91
C ASP A 91 -11.61 6.47 4.85
N THR A 92 -10.91 6.38 3.71
CA THR A 92 -11.25 5.41 2.66
C THR A 92 -10.88 3.98 3.06
N PHE A 93 -9.70 3.77 3.62
CA PHE A 93 -9.18 2.45 3.98
C PHE A 93 -9.31 2.15 5.48
N GLN A 94 -10.33 2.71 6.15
CA GLN A 94 -10.46 2.62 7.61
C GLN A 94 -10.44 1.15 8.09
N ASP A 95 -11.17 0.28 7.39
CA ASP A 95 -11.30 -1.15 7.68
C ASP A 95 -9.96 -1.92 7.62
N TYR A 96 -8.92 -1.35 7.00
CA TYR A 96 -7.58 -1.95 6.91
C TYR A 96 -6.77 -1.72 8.19
N PHE A 97 -7.12 -0.71 8.99
CA PHE A 97 -6.31 -0.26 10.13
C PHE A 97 -7.03 -0.32 11.48
N ILE A 98 -8.34 -0.57 11.51
CA ILE A 98 -9.02 -0.89 12.76
C ILE A 98 -8.56 -2.26 13.30
N ASP A 99 -8.81 -2.49 14.59
CA ASP A 99 -8.43 -3.74 15.26
C ASP A 99 -8.91 -4.99 14.49
N GLY A 100 -8.03 -5.98 14.39
CA GLY A 100 -8.23 -7.19 13.59
C GLY A 100 -8.09 -7.03 12.06
N GLN A 101 -7.89 -5.81 11.53
CA GLN A 101 -7.62 -5.52 10.11
C GLN A 101 -8.53 -6.28 9.13
N GLN A 102 -9.83 -6.31 9.45
CA GLN A 102 -10.82 -7.10 8.71
C GLN A 102 -10.90 -6.72 7.22
N GLY A 103 -10.63 -5.46 6.87
CA GLY A 103 -10.58 -4.98 5.49
C GLY A 103 -9.52 -5.71 4.66
N ILE A 104 -8.33 -5.92 5.23
CA ILE A 104 -7.26 -6.67 4.56
C ILE A 104 -7.67 -8.13 4.36
N THR A 105 -8.30 -8.74 5.38
CA THR A 105 -8.81 -10.12 5.27
C THR A 105 -9.87 -10.23 4.17
N LYS A 106 -10.79 -9.26 4.05
CA LYS A 106 -11.79 -9.19 2.97
C LYS A 106 -11.11 -9.03 1.60
N ALA A 107 -10.12 -8.14 1.48
CA ALA A 107 -9.36 -7.90 0.26
C ALA A 107 -8.64 -9.16 -0.23
N ILE A 108 -7.93 -9.88 0.65
CA ILE A 108 -7.26 -11.15 0.32
C ILE A 108 -8.29 -12.21 -0.12
N LYS A 109 -9.46 -12.28 0.54
CA LYS A 109 -10.54 -13.19 0.13
C LYS A 109 -11.07 -12.86 -1.27
N LYS A 110 -11.21 -11.58 -1.62
CA LYS A 110 -11.66 -11.14 -2.96
C LYS A 110 -10.56 -11.39 -4.00
N LEU A 111 -9.30 -11.06 -3.71
CA LEU A 111 -8.13 -11.40 -4.54
C LEU A 111 -8.15 -12.89 -4.91
N ARG A 112 -8.29 -13.77 -3.91
CA ARG A 112 -8.40 -15.23 -4.12
C ARG A 112 -9.52 -15.59 -5.11
N ARG A 113 -10.74 -15.07 -4.88
CA ARG A 113 -11.91 -15.37 -5.73
C ARG A 113 -11.70 -14.91 -7.16
N VAL A 114 -11.21 -13.68 -7.35
CA VAL A 114 -11.00 -13.12 -8.69
C VAL A 114 -9.86 -13.86 -9.39
N LEU A 115 -8.75 -14.16 -8.70
CA LEU A 115 -7.64 -14.92 -9.28
C LEU A 115 -8.06 -16.33 -9.71
N GLN A 116 -8.87 -17.02 -8.89
CA GLN A 116 -9.47 -18.31 -9.25
C GLN A 116 -10.30 -18.27 -10.54
N MET A 117 -11.01 -17.16 -10.78
CA MET A 117 -11.84 -16.98 -11.97
C MET A 117 -11.03 -16.59 -13.20
N VAL A 118 -10.05 -15.69 -13.04
CA VAL A 118 -9.28 -15.11 -14.14
C VAL A 118 -8.17 -16.06 -14.62
N ASP A 119 -7.45 -16.70 -13.70
CA ASP A 119 -6.41 -17.68 -14.03
C ASP A 119 -6.43 -18.86 -13.03
N PRO A 120 -7.36 -19.82 -13.22
CA PRO A 120 -7.48 -20.99 -12.33
C PRO A 120 -6.23 -21.87 -12.33
N ILE A 121 -5.45 -21.88 -13.41
CA ILE A 121 -4.21 -22.67 -13.51
C ILE A 121 -3.14 -22.07 -12.61
N LEU A 122 -2.94 -20.75 -12.69
CA LEU A 122 -2.01 -20.03 -11.84
C LEU A 122 -2.40 -20.16 -10.37
N TYR A 123 -3.68 -19.99 -10.04
CA TYR A 123 -4.17 -20.18 -8.68
C TYR A 123 -3.92 -21.61 -8.15
N ALA A 124 -4.24 -22.62 -8.96
CA ALA A 124 -4.01 -24.01 -8.61
C ALA A 124 -2.52 -24.29 -8.39
N HIS A 125 -1.62 -23.73 -9.21
CA HIS A 125 -0.19 -23.88 -9.02
C HIS A 125 0.29 -23.30 -7.67
N ILE A 126 -0.07 -22.04 -7.36
CA ILE A 126 0.30 -21.38 -6.10
C ILE A 126 -0.18 -22.22 -4.90
N THR A 127 -1.43 -22.70 -4.95
CA THR A 127 -1.99 -23.49 -3.85
C THR A 127 -1.40 -24.91 -3.76
N ASN A 128 -1.06 -25.54 -4.88
CA ASN A 128 -0.39 -26.85 -4.90
C ASN A 128 1.04 -26.78 -4.35
N LEU A 129 1.72 -25.62 -4.45
CA LEU A 129 2.98 -25.38 -3.75
C LEU A 129 2.79 -25.27 -2.22
N GLY A 130 1.56 -25.11 -1.73
CA GLY A 130 1.26 -24.84 -0.33
C GLY A 130 1.33 -23.36 0.05
N LEU A 131 1.42 -22.45 -0.93
CA LEU A 131 1.41 -21.01 -0.68
C LEU A 131 0.00 -20.50 -0.43
N GLU A 132 -0.19 -19.88 0.72
CA GLU A 132 -1.39 -19.11 0.99
C GLU A 132 -1.19 -17.65 0.56
N LEU A 133 -2.18 -17.07 -0.13
CA LEU A 133 -2.07 -15.69 -0.64
C LEU A 133 -1.79 -14.67 0.47
N HIS A 134 -2.19 -14.95 1.71
CA HIS A 134 -1.95 -14.08 2.85
C HIS A 134 -0.44 -13.85 3.11
N MET A 135 0.41 -14.82 2.76
CA MET A 135 1.86 -14.81 3.06
C MET A 135 2.60 -13.68 2.34
N PHE A 136 2.10 -13.23 1.18
CA PHE A 136 2.66 -12.09 0.45
C PHE A 136 1.68 -10.90 0.39
N ALA A 137 0.39 -11.16 0.17
CA ALA A 137 -0.57 -10.10 -0.11
C ALA A 137 -0.95 -9.27 1.13
N PHE A 138 -0.73 -9.77 2.35
CA PHE A 138 -0.98 -8.98 3.56
C PHE A 138 -0.16 -7.69 3.56
N ARG A 139 1.14 -7.78 3.27
CA ARG A 139 2.03 -6.61 3.21
C ARG A 139 1.61 -5.65 2.10
N TRP A 140 1.24 -6.19 0.95
CA TRP A 140 0.77 -5.42 -0.20
C TRP A 140 -0.42 -4.53 0.18
N PHE A 141 -1.45 -5.10 0.79
CA PHE A 141 -2.64 -4.33 1.18
C PHE A 141 -2.37 -3.42 2.39
N ASN A 142 -1.64 -3.89 3.39
CA ASN A 142 -1.34 -3.11 4.60
C ASN A 142 -0.52 -1.85 4.31
N CYS A 143 0.38 -1.91 3.32
CA CYS A 143 1.21 -0.78 2.90
C CYS A 143 0.74 -0.17 1.56
N LEU A 144 -0.45 -0.54 1.09
CA LEU A 144 -1.00 -0.16 -0.22
C LEU A 144 0.04 -0.20 -1.36
N PHE A 145 0.86 -1.25 -1.42
CA PHE A 145 1.92 -1.48 -2.40
C PHE A 145 3.13 -0.52 -2.38
N VAL A 146 3.23 0.43 -1.45
CA VAL A 146 4.37 1.39 -1.39
C VAL A 146 5.73 0.68 -1.38
N ARG A 147 5.79 -0.49 -0.73
CA ARG A 147 7.03 -1.27 -0.57
C ARG A 147 7.43 -2.07 -1.81
N GLU A 148 6.52 -2.22 -2.77
CA GLU A 148 6.68 -3.13 -3.92
C GLU A 148 7.19 -2.42 -5.18
N PHE A 149 7.21 -1.09 -5.17
CA PHE A 149 7.60 -0.28 -6.33
C PHE A 149 8.50 0.87 -5.91
N LYS A 150 9.41 1.27 -6.80
CA LYS A 150 10.12 2.55 -6.66
C LYS A 150 9.11 3.71 -6.67
N ILE A 151 9.48 4.81 -6.02
CA ILE A 151 8.54 5.89 -5.74
C ILE A 151 7.94 6.49 -7.02
N GLU A 152 8.73 6.63 -8.08
CA GLU A 152 8.32 7.13 -9.38
C GLU A 152 7.19 6.30 -10.03
N TYR A 153 7.22 4.98 -9.84
CA TYR A 153 6.19 4.07 -10.34
C TYR A 153 4.98 4.01 -9.40
N TYR A 154 5.23 4.12 -8.10
CA TYR A 154 4.17 4.16 -7.11
C TYR A 154 3.28 5.40 -7.26
N LEU A 155 3.82 6.54 -7.68
CA LEU A 155 3.01 7.73 -7.97
C LEU A 155 2.03 7.48 -9.13
N LEU A 156 2.39 6.68 -10.13
CA LEU A 156 1.46 6.27 -11.20
C LEU A 156 0.33 5.37 -10.67
N PHE A 157 0.65 4.49 -9.72
CA PHE A 157 -0.37 3.68 -9.03
C PHE A 157 -1.36 4.59 -8.29
N LEU A 158 -0.88 5.62 -7.58
CA LEU A 158 -1.74 6.58 -6.89
C LEU A 158 -2.61 7.37 -7.87
N ASP A 159 -2.02 7.92 -8.94
CA ASP A 159 -2.76 8.67 -9.96
C ASP A 159 -3.88 7.80 -10.57
N SER A 160 -3.55 6.53 -10.87
CA SER A 160 -4.51 5.56 -11.43
C SER A 160 -5.61 5.22 -10.43
N MET A 161 -5.27 5.00 -9.16
CA MET A 161 -6.23 4.74 -8.10
C MET A 161 -7.19 5.92 -7.93
N LEU A 162 -6.66 7.14 -7.84
CA LEU A 162 -7.42 8.37 -7.65
C LEU A 162 -8.34 8.67 -8.83
N ALA A 163 -8.00 8.21 -10.04
CA ALA A 163 -8.84 8.33 -11.23
C ALA A 163 -10.03 7.36 -11.26
N THR A 164 -10.10 6.36 -10.36
CA THR A 164 -11.22 5.41 -10.31
C THR A 164 -12.35 5.85 -9.37
N SER A 165 -13.54 5.29 -9.58
CA SER A 165 -14.70 5.43 -8.69
C SER A 165 -14.52 4.73 -7.34
N ASN A 166 -13.69 3.68 -7.29
CA ASN A 166 -13.61 2.77 -6.14
C ASN A 166 -12.18 2.31 -5.85
N TYR A 167 -11.57 2.95 -4.84
CA TYR A 167 -10.15 2.73 -4.50
C TYR A 167 -9.91 1.34 -3.90
N GLU A 168 -10.82 0.83 -3.08
CA GLU A 168 -10.68 -0.51 -2.48
C GLU A 168 -10.74 -1.60 -3.56
N LEU A 169 -11.63 -1.45 -4.53
CA LEU A 169 -11.75 -2.38 -5.64
C LEU A 169 -10.52 -2.27 -6.56
N PHE A 170 -10.03 -1.05 -6.82
CA PHE A 170 -8.81 -0.82 -7.57
C PHE A 170 -7.62 -1.57 -6.98
N VAL A 171 -7.34 -1.46 -5.67
CA VAL A 171 -6.19 -2.15 -5.08
C VAL A 171 -6.30 -3.67 -5.16
N ILE A 172 -7.52 -4.23 -5.13
CA ILE A 172 -7.75 -5.67 -5.29
C ILE A 172 -7.50 -6.12 -6.73
N TYR A 173 -8.05 -5.40 -7.72
CA TYR A 173 -7.81 -5.75 -9.13
C TYR A 173 -6.37 -5.50 -9.53
N PHE A 174 -5.71 -4.49 -8.97
CA PHE A 174 -4.28 -4.31 -9.12
C PHE A 174 -3.50 -5.53 -8.63
N ALA A 175 -3.81 -6.05 -7.44
CA ALA A 175 -3.19 -7.26 -6.91
C ALA A 175 -3.38 -8.48 -7.85
N VAL A 176 -4.59 -8.65 -8.40
CA VAL A 176 -4.88 -9.75 -9.35
C VAL A 176 -4.06 -9.56 -10.63
N SER A 177 -4.14 -8.39 -11.25
CA SER A 177 -3.44 -8.11 -12.50
C SER A 177 -1.92 -8.24 -12.33
N LEU A 178 -1.37 -7.84 -11.19
CA LEU A 178 0.04 -7.98 -10.87
C LEU A 178 0.45 -9.46 -10.82
N VAL A 179 -0.31 -10.31 -10.12
CA VAL A 179 -0.05 -11.75 -10.05
C VAL A 179 -0.16 -12.39 -11.42
N VAL A 180 -1.15 -12.02 -12.22
CA VAL A 180 -1.34 -12.52 -13.60
C VAL A 180 -0.23 -12.06 -14.53
N ASN A 181 0.23 -10.81 -14.41
CA ASN A 181 1.35 -10.30 -15.19
C ASN A 181 2.65 -11.08 -14.91
N LEU A 182 2.82 -11.49 -13.65
CA LEU A 182 3.97 -12.27 -13.18
C LEU A 182 3.82 -13.79 -13.38
N ARG A 183 2.76 -14.24 -14.07
CA ARG A 183 2.41 -15.66 -14.26
C ARG A 183 3.58 -16.53 -14.70
N LYS A 184 4.35 -16.09 -15.70
CA LYS A 184 5.46 -16.88 -16.25
C LYS A 184 6.53 -17.15 -15.19
N GLU A 185 6.85 -16.14 -14.39
CA GLU A 185 7.83 -16.25 -13.32
C GLU A 185 7.33 -17.12 -12.17
N ILE A 186 6.04 -17.00 -11.82
CA ILE A 186 5.43 -17.79 -10.74
C ILE A 186 5.37 -19.27 -11.12
N LEU A 187 4.91 -19.61 -12.33
CA LEU A 187 4.74 -21.00 -12.77
C LEU A 187 6.05 -21.78 -12.94
N SER A 188 7.18 -21.08 -12.99
CA SER A 188 8.50 -21.67 -13.21
C SER A 188 9.32 -21.87 -11.92
N LYS A 189 8.76 -21.51 -10.76
CA LYS A 189 9.45 -21.45 -9.46
C LYS A 189 8.85 -22.41 -8.45
N ASP A 190 9.64 -22.78 -7.44
CA ASP A 190 9.16 -23.51 -6.28
C ASP A 190 8.53 -22.60 -5.20
N PHE A 191 8.09 -23.20 -4.09
CA PHE A 191 7.48 -22.48 -2.97
C PHE A 191 8.33 -21.30 -2.46
N ASN A 192 9.63 -21.53 -2.21
CA ASN A 192 10.49 -20.52 -1.60
C ASN A 192 10.79 -19.41 -2.60
N GLU A 193 11.05 -19.78 -3.85
CA GLU A 193 11.33 -18.85 -4.93
C GLU A 193 10.13 -17.94 -5.22
N VAL A 194 8.90 -18.49 -5.30
CA VAL A 194 7.69 -17.68 -5.50
C VAL A 194 7.45 -16.73 -4.32
N LEU A 195 7.61 -17.20 -3.09
CA LEU A 195 7.38 -16.37 -1.90
C LEU A 195 8.35 -15.20 -1.84
N LEU A 196 9.65 -15.47 -2.01
CA LEU A 196 10.69 -14.44 -2.03
C LEU A 196 10.46 -13.48 -3.19
N PHE A 197 10.17 -14.00 -4.39
CA PHE A 197 9.90 -13.19 -5.57
C PHE A 197 8.74 -12.21 -5.35
N LEU A 198 7.60 -12.68 -4.84
CA LEU A 198 6.44 -11.82 -4.56
C LEU A 198 6.65 -10.86 -3.37
N GLN A 199 7.67 -11.09 -2.53
CA GLN A 199 8.06 -10.22 -1.42
C GLN A 199 9.24 -9.27 -1.76
N SER A 200 9.78 -9.35 -2.98
CA SER A 200 10.91 -8.53 -3.45
C SER A 200 10.63 -7.88 -4.80
N LEU A 201 9.37 -7.53 -5.08
CA LEU A 201 8.97 -6.91 -6.36
C LEU A 201 9.66 -5.58 -6.64
N ASN A 202 10.10 -4.87 -5.59
CA ASN A 202 10.84 -3.62 -5.69
C ASN A 202 12.26 -3.80 -6.28
N GLU A 203 12.77 -5.03 -6.34
CA GLU A 203 14.07 -5.37 -6.93
C GLU A 203 13.98 -5.64 -8.43
N LEU A 204 12.77 -5.75 -8.98
CA LEU A 204 12.57 -5.97 -10.41
C LEU A 204 12.85 -4.69 -11.21
N ASP A 205 13.37 -4.88 -12.42
CA ASP A 205 13.57 -3.81 -13.39
C ASP A 205 12.27 -3.54 -14.16
N TRP A 206 11.32 -2.88 -13.49
CA TRP A 206 10.03 -2.56 -14.07
C TRP A 206 10.18 -1.57 -15.24
N GLU A 207 9.73 -1.98 -16.42
CA GLU A 207 9.61 -1.05 -17.53
C GLU A 207 8.38 -0.14 -17.36
N TYR A 208 8.56 1.14 -17.61
CA TYR A 208 7.50 2.15 -17.42
C TYR A 208 6.27 1.87 -18.30
N ASP A 209 6.48 1.40 -19.54
CA ASP A 209 5.39 1.07 -20.46
C ASP A 209 4.64 -0.20 -20.07
N GLU A 210 5.33 -1.21 -19.52
CA GLU A 210 4.69 -2.42 -18.97
C GLU A 210 3.80 -2.07 -17.77
N LEU A 211 4.30 -1.23 -16.86
CA LEU A 211 3.53 -0.74 -15.73
C LEU A 211 2.31 0.07 -16.17
N LYS A 212 2.44 0.92 -17.19
CA LYS A 212 1.29 1.64 -17.76
C LYS A 212 0.21 0.70 -18.28
N ILE A 213 0.60 -0.34 -19.01
CA ILE A 213 -0.35 -1.35 -19.51
C ILE A 213 -1.04 -2.06 -18.34
N LEU A 214 -0.27 -2.43 -17.30
CA LEU A 214 -0.81 -3.02 -16.08
C LEU A 214 -1.84 -2.09 -15.43
N PHE A 215 -1.51 -0.81 -15.19
CA PHE A 215 -2.43 0.16 -14.57
C PHE A 215 -3.66 0.43 -15.44
N ALA A 216 -3.50 0.55 -16.75
CA ALA A 216 -4.61 0.74 -17.68
C ALA A 216 -5.57 -0.47 -17.66
N SER A 217 -5.04 -1.69 -17.61
CA SER A 217 -5.86 -2.90 -17.50
C SER A 217 -6.69 -2.92 -16.22
N VAL A 218 -6.11 -2.45 -15.11
CA VAL A 218 -6.80 -2.35 -13.81
C VAL A 218 -7.88 -1.30 -13.87
N TYR A 219 -7.61 -0.12 -14.44
CA TYR A 219 -8.61 0.93 -14.61
C TYR A 219 -9.82 0.44 -15.43
N VAL A 220 -9.59 -0.27 -16.53
CA VAL A 220 -10.66 -0.89 -17.32
C VAL A 220 -11.40 -1.91 -16.48
N ASN A 221 -10.70 -2.78 -15.74
CA ASN A 221 -11.35 -3.79 -14.92
C ASN A 221 -12.23 -3.18 -13.82
N VAL A 222 -11.78 -2.12 -13.15
CA VAL A 222 -12.58 -1.44 -12.13
C VAL A 222 -13.80 -0.77 -12.75
N ASN A 223 -13.61 0.06 -13.78
CA ASN A 223 -14.70 0.90 -14.30
C ASN A 223 -15.65 0.17 -15.26
N VAL A 224 -15.23 -0.92 -15.90
CA VAL A 224 -16.07 -1.70 -16.84
C VAL A 224 -16.73 -2.89 -16.15
N PHE A 225 -16.09 -3.51 -15.15
CA PHE A 225 -16.69 -4.64 -14.43
C PHE A 225 -17.53 -4.24 -13.23
N GLU A 226 -17.49 -2.97 -12.80
CA GLU A 226 -18.46 -2.42 -11.83
C GLU A 226 -19.92 -2.62 -12.29
N GLU A 227 -20.20 -2.63 -13.60
CA GLU A 227 -21.56 -2.83 -14.11
C GLU A 227 -22.02 -4.29 -14.16
N LYS A 228 -21.11 -5.27 -14.22
CA LYS A 228 -21.47 -6.69 -14.45
C LYS A 228 -21.48 -7.57 -13.21
N PHE A 229 -20.81 -7.17 -12.13
CA PHE A 229 -20.57 -8.05 -10.98
C PHE A 229 -21.07 -7.49 -9.64
N TYR A 230 -21.81 -6.38 -9.63
CA TYR A 230 -22.39 -5.79 -8.41
C TYR A 230 -23.76 -6.35 -8.04
N TYR A 231 -24.46 -7.04 -8.96
CA TYR A 231 -25.82 -7.58 -8.73
C TYR A 231 -25.89 -9.09 -8.49
N GLU A 232 -24.77 -9.79 -8.59
CA GLU A 232 -24.63 -11.15 -8.13
C GLU A 232 -23.36 -11.19 -7.26
N PHE A 233 -23.46 -11.71 -6.02
CA PHE A 233 -22.38 -12.01 -5.06
C PHE A 233 -22.07 -10.99 -3.94
#